data_AF-A0A7C5JYR0-F1
#
_entry.id   AF-A0A7C5JYR0-F1
#
_cell.length_a   1.000
_cell.length_b   1.000
_cell.length_c   1.000
_cell.angle_alpha   90.00
_cell.angle_beta   90.00
_cell.angle_gamma   90.00
#
_symmetry.space_group_name_H-M   'P 1'
#
loop_
_entity.id
_entity.type
_entity.pdbx_description
1 polymer ?
#
loop_
_entity_poly.entity_id
_entity_poly.type
_entity_poly.pdbx_seq_one_letter_code
_entity_poly.pdbx_strand_id
1 'polypeptide(L)'
;MKNKVFFILISFALINLFFVSGCSRYNLNSIPSKPDNSTGQPKTYDNAGDNATVYSNITKTENKTIECYDSDNGTAYYTFGWVLDSEGNHTDECINYKMVKENICRNNSYYSFTYRCANACSNGACR
;
A
#
# COMPACT_ATOMS: atom_id res chain seq x y z
N MET A 1 -7.58 61.44 -7.10
CA MET A 1 -7.60 60.13 -6.43
C MET A 1 -8.98 59.47 -6.57
N LYS A 2 -9.31 58.85 -7.73
CA LYS A 2 -10.60 58.16 -7.92
C LYS A 2 -10.54 56.86 -8.75
N ASN A 3 -9.34 56.37 -9.10
CA ASN A 3 -9.19 55.28 -10.10
C ASN A 3 -8.58 53.98 -9.56
N LYS A 4 -8.44 53.81 -8.23
CA LYS A 4 -7.82 52.60 -7.65
C LYS A 4 -8.81 51.52 -7.20
N VAL A 5 -10.10 51.83 -7.10
CA VAL A 5 -11.11 50.89 -6.58
C VAL A 5 -11.62 49.92 -7.66
N PHE A 6 -11.52 50.29 -8.94
CA PHE A 6 -12.08 49.49 -10.03
C PHE A 6 -11.32 48.18 -10.33
N PHE A 7 -10.03 48.12 -10.00
CA PHE A 7 -9.20 46.93 -10.26
C PHE A 7 -9.43 45.77 -9.26
N ILE A 8 -9.96 46.04 -8.07
CA ILE A 8 -10.12 45.01 -7.03
C ILE A 8 -11.36 44.13 -7.27
N LEU A 9 -12.38 44.66 -7.95
CA LEU A 9 -13.63 43.92 -8.19
C LEU A 9 -13.53 42.94 -9.37
N ILE A 10 -12.61 43.16 -10.32
CA ILE A 10 -12.43 42.27 -11.48
C ILE A 10 -11.67 40.98 -11.11
N SER A 11 -10.86 40.99 -10.05
CA SER A 11 -10.12 39.80 -9.59
C SER A 11 -11.00 38.77 -8.88
N PHE A 12 -12.09 39.16 -8.21
CA PHE A 12 -12.97 38.22 -7.51
C PHE A 12 -13.92 37.43 -8.44
N ALA A 13 -14.18 37.93 -9.65
CA ALA A 13 -15.05 37.26 -10.62
C ALA A 13 -14.37 36.09 -11.36
N LEU A 14 -13.02 36.01 -11.38
CA LEU A 14 -12.28 34.97 -12.11
C LEU A 14 -11.78 33.81 -11.23
N ILE A 15 -11.87 33.91 -9.90
CA ILE A 15 -11.34 32.89 -8.98
C ILE A 15 -12.35 31.74 -8.75
N ASN A 16 -13.63 31.92 -9.10
CA ASN A 16 -14.67 30.91 -8.85
C ASN A 16 -14.87 29.87 -9.99
N LEU A 17 -14.03 29.84 -11.03
CA LEU A 17 -14.19 28.89 -12.14
C LEU A 17 -13.27 27.65 -12.10
N PHE A 18 -12.49 27.45 -11.03
CA PHE A 18 -11.45 26.38 -10.98
C PHE A 18 -11.68 25.27 -9.93
N PHE A 19 -12.90 25.08 -9.40
CA PHE A 19 -13.17 24.02 -8.41
C PHE A 19 -14.19 22.97 -8.85
N VAL A 20 -14.38 22.73 -10.16
CA VAL A 20 -15.21 21.61 -10.63
C VAL A 20 -14.47 20.83 -11.69
N SER A 21 -13.51 19.99 -11.27
CA SER A 21 -12.96 18.91 -12.10
C SER A 21 -12.15 17.95 -11.21
N GLY A 22 -12.66 16.74 -10.98
CA GLY A 22 -11.77 15.61 -10.70
C GLY A 22 -11.99 14.81 -9.43
N CYS A 23 -13.23 14.47 -9.05
CA CYS A 23 -13.43 13.19 -8.37
C CYS A 23 -13.33 12.07 -9.41
N SER A 24 -12.11 11.69 -9.81
CA SER A 24 -11.90 10.44 -10.52
C SER A 24 -12.32 9.31 -9.59
N ARG A 25 -13.29 8.51 -10.01
CA ARG A 25 -13.67 7.27 -9.33
C ARG A 25 -12.46 6.35 -9.35
N TYR A 26 -11.75 6.25 -8.23
CA TYR A 26 -10.80 5.16 -8.02
C TYR A 26 -11.59 3.86 -8.05
N ASN A 27 -11.25 3.00 -9.00
CA ASN A 27 -11.77 1.66 -9.07
C ASN A 27 -11.12 0.86 -7.93
N LEU A 28 -11.90 0.52 -6.90
CA LEU A 28 -11.46 -0.26 -5.74
C LEU A 28 -11.07 -1.71 -6.05
N ASN A 29 -11.12 -2.14 -7.32
CA ASN A 29 -10.86 -3.53 -7.71
C ASN A 29 -9.39 -3.88 -7.93
N SER A 30 -8.44 -3.01 -7.56
CA SER A 30 -7.00 -3.32 -7.62
C SER A 30 -6.32 -3.43 -6.26
N ILE A 31 -7.08 -3.48 -5.16
CA ILE A 31 -6.55 -4.01 -3.90
C ILE A 31 -6.32 -5.50 -4.14
N PRO A 32 -5.08 -6.04 -4.01
CA PRO A 32 -4.87 -7.47 -4.00
C PRO A 32 -5.78 -8.04 -2.92
N SER A 33 -6.79 -8.81 -3.32
CA SER A 33 -7.62 -9.53 -2.38
C SER A 33 -6.68 -10.33 -1.48
N LYS A 34 -6.78 -10.08 -0.17
CA LYS A 34 -6.24 -10.96 0.88
C LYS A 34 -6.33 -12.40 0.37
N PRO A 35 -5.25 -13.19 0.38
CA PRO A 35 -5.34 -14.58 -0.06
C PRO A 35 -6.45 -15.24 0.75
N ASP A 36 -7.49 -15.67 0.03
CA ASP A 36 -8.64 -16.33 0.61
C ASP A 36 -8.17 -17.66 1.17
N ASN A 37 -8.05 -17.72 2.50
CA ASN A 37 -7.82 -18.95 3.22
C ASN A 37 -9.16 -19.51 3.70
N SER A 38 -10.09 -19.71 2.77
CA SER A 38 -11.32 -20.44 3.05
C SER A 38 -11.55 -21.57 2.04
N THR A 39 -11.38 -22.77 2.59
CA THR A 39 -12.21 -23.96 2.33
C THR A 39 -12.19 -24.55 0.92
N GLY A 40 -11.12 -25.28 0.64
CA GLY A 40 -11.24 -26.46 -0.23
C GLY A 40 -12.08 -27.52 0.47
N GLN A 41 -13.31 -27.71 -0.02
CA GLN A 41 -14.19 -28.83 0.34
C GLN A 41 -13.45 -30.18 0.28
N PRO A 42 -13.72 -31.11 1.21
CA PRO A 42 -13.27 -32.49 1.07
C PRO A 42 -13.97 -33.11 -0.14
N LYS A 43 -13.19 -33.52 -1.15
CA LYS A 43 -13.67 -34.42 -2.19
C LYS A 43 -13.92 -35.79 -1.54
N THR A 44 -15.17 -36.23 -1.52
CA THR A 44 -15.55 -37.61 -1.19
C THR A 44 -14.98 -38.52 -2.27
N TYR A 45 -14.03 -39.37 -1.91
CA TYR A 45 -13.55 -40.47 -2.74
C TYR A 45 -14.34 -41.72 -2.37
N ASP A 46 -15.28 -42.07 -3.22
CA ASP A 46 -15.79 -43.44 -3.28
C ASP A 46 -14.78 -44.24 -4.11
N ASN A 47 -14.13 -45.24 -3.51
CA ASN A 47 -14.16 -46.62 -3.98
C ASN A 47 -13.18 -47.52 -3.23
N ALA A 48 -13.67 -48.74 -3.03
CA ALA A 48 -13.01 -49.88 -2.41
C ALA A 48 -11.82 -50.41 -3.22
N GLY A 49 -10.94 -51.12 -2.50
CA GLY A 49 -10.03 -52.12 -3.07
C GLY A 49 -8.71 -51.57 -3.62
N ASP A 50 -7.65 -51.66 -2.82
CA ASP A 50 -6.54 -52.58 -3.10
C ASP A 50 -5.18 -52.11 -2.51
N ASN A 51 -4.61 -53.04 -1.76
CA ASN A 51 -3.23 -53.23 -1.30
C ASN A 51 -2.23 -52.06 -1.29
N ALA A 52 -1.89 -51.71 -0.04
CA ALA A 52 -0.69 -51.00 0.38
C ALA A 52 0.60 -51.49 -0.32
N THR A 53 1.18 -50.60 -1.14
CA THR A 53 2.63 -50.51 -1.29
C THR A 53 3.04 -49.04 -1.22
N VAL A 54 3.70 -48.73 -0.11
CA VAL A 54 4.75 -47.71 0.09
C VAL A 54 4.87 -46.64 -1.01
N TYR A 55 4.16 -45.53 -0.83
CA TYR A 55 4.75 -44.20 -0.95
C TYR A 55 4.21 -43.38 0.22
N SER A 56 5.10 -43.05 1.16
CA SER A 56 4.84 -42.02 2.15
C SER A 56 4.65 -40.70 1.38
N ASN A 57 3.41 -40.42 1.01
CA ASN A 57 2.97 -39.11 0.56
C ASN A 57 2.98 -38.21 1.79
N ILE A 58 4.19 -37.81 2.19
CA ILE A 58 4.40 -36.74 3.15
C ILE A 58 3.65 -35.56 2.57
N THR A 59 2.58 -35.19 3.25
CA THR A 59 1.94 -33.88 3.15
C THR A 59 3.01 -32.85 3.51
N LYS A 60 3.88 -32.54 2.56
CA LYS A 60 4.83 -31.44 2.65
C LYS A 60 3.99 -30.19 2.50
N THR A 61 3.47 -29.72 3.63
CA THR A 61 3.00 -28.35 3.77
C THR A 61 4.19 -27.49 3.38
N GLU A 62 4.25 -27.05 2.12
CA GLU A 62 5.26 -26.11 1.69
C GLU A 62 5.00 -24.85 2.49
N ASN A 63 5.85 -24.63 3.50
CA ASN A 63 5.90 -23.42 4.27
C ASN A 63 6.32 -22.32 3.30
N LYS A 64 5.34 -21.80 2.55
CA LYS A 64 5.52 -20.68 1.64
C LYS A 64 5.87 -19.50 2.53
N THR A 65 7.16 -19.23 2.64
CA THR A 65 7.67 -18.03 3.28
C THR A 65 7.09 -16.85 2.51
N ILE A 66 6.29 -16.02 3.19
CA ILE A 66 5.84 -14.76 2.59
C ILE A 66 7.10 -13.91 2.44
N GLU A 67 7.48 -13.65 1.20
CA GLU A 67 8.57 -12.74 0.87
C GLU A 67 8.17 -11.30 1.20
N CYS A 68 9.14 -10.50 1.64
CA CYS A 68 8.96 -9.08 1.88
C CYS A 68 8.90 -8.36 0.54
N TYR A 69 7.80 -7.68 0.26
CA TYR A 69 7.60 -6.85 -0.91
C TYR A 69 7.48 -5.38 -0.52
N ASP A 70 8.18 -4.50 -1.24
CA ASP A 70 8.27 -3.05 -1.01
C ASP A 70 7.80 -2.33 -2.29
N SER A 71 6.81 -1.45 -2.14
CA SER A 71 6.09 -0.85 -3.26
C SER A 71 6.83 0.27 -3.99
N ASP A 72 7.79 0.91 -3.32
CA ASP A 72 8.55 2.08 -3.78
C ASP A 72 10.07 1.85 -3.79
N ASN A 73 10.46 0.59 -3.52
CA ASN A 73 11.75 -0.02 -3.82
C ASN A 73 12.89 0.57 -3.00
N GLY A 74 12.79 0.39 -1.68
CA GLY A 74 13.83 0.71 -0.72
C GLY A 74 13.61 2.09 -0.09
N THR A 75 14.69 2.83 0.13
CA THR A 75 14.63 4.11 0.85
C THR A 75 14.20 5.24 -0.09
N ALA A 76 12.91 5.54 -0.11
CA ALA A 76 12.24 6.47 -1.02
C ALA A 76 11.39 7.52 -0.26
N TYR A 77 11.97 8.21 0.73
CA TYR A 77 11.30 9.20 1.62
C TYR A 77 10.36 10.25 1.00
N TYR A 78 10.42 10.50 -0.30
CA TYR A 78 9.60 11.49 -1.03
C TYR A 78 8.47 10.86 -1.86
N THR A 79 8.42 9.53 -1.88
CA THR A 79 7.37 8.71 -2.48
C THR A 79 6.58 8.09 -1.33
N PHE A 80 5.28 7.91 -1.50
CA PHE A 80 4.50 7.14 -0.54
C PHE A 80 4.64 5.66 -0.89
N GLY A 81 5.00 4.85 0.11
CA GLY A 81 5.19 3.42 -0.01
C GLY A 81 4.42 2.59 1.02
N TRP A 82 4.49 1.29 0.79
CA TRP A 82 4.04 0.25 1.69
C TRP A 82 4.87 -1.02 1.51
N VAL A 83 4.99 -1.77 2.60
CA VAL A 83 5.64 -3.08 2.67
C VAL A 83 4.61 -4.15 3.00
N LEU A 84 4.64 -5.27 2.28
CA LEU A 84 3.90 -6.48 2.62
C LEU A 84 4.89 -7.58 3.03
N ASP A 85 4.73 -8.12 4.24
CA ASP A 85 5.52 -9.23 4.77
C ASP A 85 4.63 -10.32 5.39
N SER A 86 5.22 -11.24 6.15
CA SER A 86 4.47 -12.30 6.84
C SER A 86 3.54 -11.82 7.95
N GLU A 87 3.79 -10.62 8.50
CA GLU A 87 3.00 -10.01 9.57
C GLU A 87 1.85 -9.16 9.01
N GLY A 88 2.02 -8.62 7.79
CA GLY A 88 0.96 -7.93 7.06
C GLY A 88 1.48 -6.74 6.28
N ASN A 89 0.63 -5.71 6.18
CA ASN A 89 0.93 -4.50 5.42
C ASN A 89 1.39 -3.37 6.36
N HIS A 90 2.51 -2.73 6.02
CA HIS A 90 3.12 -1.62 6.75
C HIS A 90 3.24 -0.43 5.80
N THR A 91 2.48 0.64 6.04
CA THR A 91 2.47 1.83 5.17
C THR A 91 3.35 2.94 5.72
N ASP A 92 3.96 3.72 4.84
CA ASP A 92 4.69 4.92 5.26
C ASP A 92 3.76 5.95 5.88
N GLU A 93 4.25 6.60 6.93
CA GLU A 93 3.42 7.47 7.75
C GLU A 93 4.19 8.69 8.26
N CYS A 94 3.48 9.80 8.35
CA CYS A 94 4.03 10.98 9.01
C CYS A 94 3.90 10.83 10.52
N ILE A 95 5.03 10.64 11.21
CA ILE A 95 5.07 10.67 12.68
C ILE A 95 4.67 12.05 13.19
N ASN A 96 5.12 13.10 12.48
CA ASN A 96 4.72 14.48 12.70
C ASN A 96 4.96 15.31 11.42
N TYR A 97 4.68 16.61 11.47
CA TYR A 97 4.85 17.53 10.33
C TYR A 97 6.25 17.53 9.71
N LYS A 98 7.31 17.11 10.41
CA LYS A 98 8.69 17.11 9.90
C LYS A 98 9.30 15.71 9.80
N MET A 99 8.61 14.65 10.17
CA MET A 99 9.21 13.31 10.23
C MET A 99 8.32 12.29 9.53
N VAL A 100 8.93 11.56 8.59
CA VAL A 100 8.34 10.39 7.95
C VAL A 100 8.94 9.13 8.57
N LYS A 101 8.08 8.14 8.84
CA LYS A 101 8.48 6.76 9.07
C LYS A 101 8.40 6.03 7.74
N GLU A 102 9.55 5.59 7.29
CA GLU A 102 9.75 4.80 6.09
C GLU A 102 9.73 3.32 6.46
N ASN A 103 9.03 2.50 5.69
CA ASN A 103 9.01 1.04 5.78
C ASN A 103 9.62 0.48 4.51
N ILE A 104 10.62 -0.40 4.63
CA ILE A 104 11.30 -0.97 3.47
C ILE A 104 11.49 -2.47 3.59
N CYS A 105 11.69 -3.13 2.46
CA CYS A 105 12.24 -4.48 2.42
C CYS A 105 13.73 -4.45 2.11
N ARG A 106 14.53 -5.14 2.93
CA ARG A 106 15.96 -5.35 2.65
C ARG A 106 16.33 -6.79 2.93
N ASN A 107 16.95 -7.47 1.97
CA ASN A 107 17.31 -8.89 2.08
C ASN A 107 16.13 -9.78 2.52
N ASN A 108 14.94 -9.53 1.95
CA ASN A 108 13.70 -10.23 2.28
C ASN A 108 13.23 -10.09 3.74
N SER A 109 13.65 -9.03 4.44
CA SER A 109 13.23 -8.71 5.81
C SER A 109 12.70 -7.28 5.87
N TYR A 110 11.67 -7.08 6.70
CA TYR A 110 11.08 -5.77 6.96
C TYR A 110 11.99 -4.91 7.86
N TYR A 111 12.09 -3.63 7.52
CA TYR A 111 12.77 -2.62 8.32
C TYR A 111 11.97 -1.32 8.33
N SER A 112 12.12 -0.53 9.40
CA SER A 112 11.60 0.84 9.43
C SER A 112 12.64 1.85 9.89
N PHE A 113 12.54 3.06 9.33
CA PHE A 113 13.44 4.19 9.60
C PHE A 113 12.64 5.46 9.84
N THR A 114 13.20 6.40 10.60
CA THR A 114 12.65 7.76 10.68
C THR A 114 13.56 8.74 9.98
N TYR A 115 12.99 9.56 9.12
CA TYR A 115 13.70 10.59 8.38
C TYR A 115 13.07 11.97 8.59
N ARG A 116 13.91 13.00 8.75
CA ARG A 116 13.45 14.39 8.91
C ARG A 116 13.31 15.07 7.55
N CYS A 117 12.08 15.34 7.14
CA CYS A 117 11.79 16.07 5.91
C CYS A 117 12.32 17.51 5.95
N ALA A 118 12.82 17.99 4.81
CA ALA A 118 13.26 19.37 4.65
C ALA A 118 12.10 20.37 4.88
N ASN A 119 10.98 20.19 4.18
CA ASN A 119 9.83 21.10 4.27
C ASN A 119 8.72 20.53 5.15
N ALA A 120 8.09 19.44 4.74
CA ALA A 120 6.97 18.86 5.46
C ALA A 120 6.89 17.36 5.20
N CYS A 121 6.31 16.62 6.13
CA CYS A 121 5.73 15.31 5.85
C CYS A 121 4.25 15.50 5.58
N SER A 122 3.76 14.95 4.48
CA SER A 122 2.35 14.95 4.12
C SER A 122 1.99 13.72 3.31
N ASN A 123 0.98 12.98 3.78
CA ASN A 123 0.49 11.72 3.20
C ASN A 123 1.59 10.64 3.14
N GLY A 124 2.30 10.43 4.25
CA GLY A 124 3.32 9.39 4.37
C GLY A 124 4.61 9.64 3.58
N ALA A 125 4.82 10.86 3.06
CA ALA A 125 6.02 11.20 2.28
C ALA A 125 6.48 12.65 2.54
N CYS A 126 7.76 12.89 2.32
CA CYS A 126 8.36 14.23 2.37
C CYS A 126 7.98 15.11 1.17
N ARG A 127 8.02 16.42 1.40
CA ARG A 127 7.77 17.51 0.43
C ARG A 127 8.91 18.54 0.49
#